data_AF-A0A2E4B5C1-F1
#
_entry.id   AF-A0A2E4B5C1-F1
#
_cell.length_a   1.000
_cell.length_b   1.000
_cell.length_c   1.000
_cell.angle_alpha   90.00
_cell.angle_beta   90.00
_cell.angle_gamma   90.00
#
_symmetry.space_group_name_H-M   'P 1'
#
loop_
_entity.id
_entity.type
_entity.pdbx_description
1 polymer ?
#
loop_
_entity_poly.entity_id
_entity_poly.type
_entity_poly.pdbx_seq_one_letter_code
_entity_poly.pdbx_strand_id
1 'polypeptide(L)' 'SKQPRGAALKAATRGHTNIRLRERGTKRVHVFTGSISMVDKPAGGPAWLPDKIKKANVKKQGIEHL' A
#
# COMPACT_ATOMS: atom_id res chain seq x y z
N SER A 1 -13.68 2.72 3.90
CA SER A 1 -13.02 1.40 3.81
C SER A 1 -12.29 1.12 5.11
N LYS A 2 -12.76 0.13 5.90
CA LYS A 2 -12.21 -0.27 7.21
C LYS A 2 -11.11 -1.34 7.11
N GLN A 3 -10.63 -1.65 5.90
CA GLN A 3 -9.67 -2.73 5.69
C GLN A 3 -8.22 -2.24 5.91
N PRO A 4 -7.38 -2.97 6.68
CA PRO A 4 -6.02 -2.56 7.02
C PRO A 4 -5.14 -2.41 5.77
N ARG A 5 -5.39 -3.20 4.72
CA ARG A 5 -4.66 -3.10 3.45
C ARG A 5 -4.86 -1.77 2.74
N GLY A 6 -6.06 -1.17 2.80
CA GLY A 6 -6.33 0.12 2.16
C GLY A 6 -5.56 1.26 2.83
N ALA A 7 -5.48 1.24 4.16
CA ALA A 7 -4.65 2.17 4.91
C ALA A 7 -3.16 1.96 4.62
N ALA A 8 -2.71 0.70 4.49
CA ALA A 8 -1.35 0.39 4.11
C ALA A 8 -1.00 0.90 2.70
N LEU A 9 -1.88 0.73 1.71
CA LEU A 9 -1.67 1.27 0.36
C LEU A 9 -1.53 2.79 0.37
N LYS A 10 -2.36 3.50 1.14
CA LYS A 10 -2.23 4.95 1.28
C LYS A 10 -0.91 5.36 1.89
N ALA A 11 -0.44 4.63 2.91
CA ALA A 11 0.87 4.86 3.51
C ALA A 11 2.01 4.58 2.50
N ALA A 12 1.92 3.50 1.72
CA ALA A 12 2.90 3.16 0.69
C ALA A 12 2.94 4.23 -0.41
N THR A 13 1.80 4.77 -0.87
CA THR A 13 1.76 5.87 -1.84
C THR A 13 2.47 7.13 -1.33
N ARG A 14 2.49 7.34 -0.01
CA ARG A 14 3.24 8.44 0.64
C ARG A 14 4.73 8.16 0.82
N GLY A 15 5.21 6.98 0.41
CA GLY A 15 6.62 6.59 0.51
C GLY A 15 6.98 5.77 1.75
N HIS A 16 6.01 5.38 2.58
CA HIS A 16 6.30 4.53 3.73
C HIS A 16 6.53 3.07 3.31
N THR A 17 7.67 2.50 3.69
CA THR A 17 8.06 1.14 3.35
C THR A 17 7.75 0.15 4.47
N ASN A 18 7.99 0.49 5.73
CA ASN A 18 7.60 -0.33 6.88
C ASN A 18 6.32 0.24 7.50
N ILE A 19 5.21 -0.48 7.36
CA ILE A 19 3.88 0.01 7.75
C ILE A 19 3.30 -0.92 8.81
N ARG A 20 3.09 -0.37 10.01
CA ARG A 20 2.51 -1.07 11.16
C ARG A 20 1.18 -0.41 11.52
N LEU A 21 0.09 -1.16 11.42
CA LEU A 21 -1.27 -0.65 11.67
C LEU A 21 -1.90 -1.40 12.83
N ARG A 22 -2.07 -0.72 13.96
CA ARG A 22 -2.77 -1.27 15.13
C ARG A 22 -4.27 -1.28 14.90
N GLU A 23 -4.89 -2.42 15.17
CA GLU A 23 -6.34 -2.52 15.25
C GLU A 23 -6.82 -2.04 16.62
N ARG A 24 -7.68 -1.02 16.65
CA ARG A 24 -8.19 -0.43 17.89
C ARG A 24 -9.11 -1.43 18.59
N GLY A 25 -8.94 -1.60 19.90
CA GLY A 25 -9.74 -2.52 20.72
C GLY A 25 -9.24 -3.97 20.72
N THR A 26 -8.22 -4.29 19.93
CA THR A 26 -7.53 -5.58 19.99
C THR A 26 -6.05 -5.38 20.30
N LYS A 27 -5.35 -6.48 20.53
CA LYS A 27 -3.89 -6.52 20.69
C LYS A 27 -3.17 -6.75 19.36
N ARG A 28 -3.83 -6.53 18.22
CA ARG A 28 -3.29 -6.92 16.90
C ARG A 28 -2.64 -5.74 16.20
N VAL A 29 -1.45 -5.97 15.65
CA VAL A 29 -0.73 -5.03 14.79
C VAL A 29 -0.51 -5.68 13.43
N HIS A 30 -1.15 -5.16 12.40
CA HIS A 30 -0.93 -5.61 11.04
C HIS A 30 0.38 -5.03 10.50
N VAL A 31 1.27 -5.91 10.04
CA VAL A 31 2.57 -5.51 9.49
C VAL A 31 2.57 -5.68 7.97
N PHE A 32 2.89 -4.60 7.27
CA PHE A 32 2.98 -4.56 5.81
C PHE A 32 4.33 -3.98 5.38
N THR A 33 4.82 -4.48 4.25
CA THR A 33 5.90 -3.84 3.49
C THR A 33 5.29 -3.11 2.30
N GLY A 34 5.46 -1.80 2.24
CA GLY A 34 5.10 -0.95 1.12
C GLY A 34 6.23 -0.83 0.11
N SER A 35 5.88 -0.75 -1.16
CA SER A 35 6.82 -0.44 -2.24
C SER A 35 6.12 0.41 -3.30
N ILE A 36 6.91 1.19 -4.05
CA ILE A 36 6.44 1.95 -5.21
C ILE A 36 7.24 1.45 -6.41
N SER A 37 6.54 1.11 -7.48
CA SER A 37 7.17 0.71 -8.75
C SER A 37 6.65 1.62 -9.86
N MET A 38 7.51 1.98 -10.81
CA MET A 38 7.09 2.60 -12.05
C MET A 38 6.59 1.50 -12.98
N VAL A 39 5.34 1.60 -13.42
CA VAL A 39 4.73 0.66 -14.35
C VAL A 39 4.32 1.39 -15.62
N ASP A 40 4.37 0.68 -16.74
CA ASP A 40 3.95 1.25 -18.02
C ASP A 40 2.44 1.55 -18.01
N LYS A 41 2.08 2.57 -18.79
CA LYS A 41 0.69 2.94 -19.03
C LYS A 41 -0.06 1.72 -19.61
N PRO A 42 -1.27 1.40 -19.11
CA PRO A 42 -2.08 0.35 -19.71
C PRO A 42 -2.42 0.71 -21.17
N ALA A 43 -2.54 -0.30 -22.04
CA ALA A 43 -2.75 -0.09 -23.48
C ALA A 43 -4.00 0.75 -23.82
N GLY A 44 -5.04 0.72 -22.97
CA GLY A 44 -6.24 1.57 -23.10
C GLY A 44 -6.19 2.87 -22.29
N GLY A 45 -5.01 3.28 -21.82
CA GLY A 45 -4.85 4.49 -21.01
C GLY A 45 -5.08 5.76 -21.84
N PRO A 46 -5.67 6.82 -21.24
CA PRO A 46 -5.96 8.04 -21.96
C PRO A 46 -4.68 8.77 -22.42
N ALA A 47 -4.80 9.59 -23.46
CA ALA A 47 -3.66 10.28 -24.08
C ALA A 47 -2.95 11.27 -23.13
N TRP A 48 -3.67 11.81 -22.14
CA TRP A 48 -3.11 12.75 -21.15
C TRP A 48 -2.27 12.05 -20.06
N LEU A 49 -2.28 10.72 -19.97
CA LEU A 49 -1.55 9.97 -18.97
C LEU A 49 -0.12 9.68 -19.48
N PRO A 50 0.94 9.93 -18.67
CA PRO A 50 2.31 9.68 -19.07
C PRO A 50 2.58 8.19 -19.27
N ASP A 51 3.63 7.89 -20.03
CA ASP A 51 3.98 6.52 -20.43
C ASP A 51 4.33 5.61 -19.24
N LYS A 52 4.82 6.20 -18.13
CA LYS A 52 5.08 5.48 -16.88
C LYS A 52 4.39 6.16 -15.71
N ILE A 53 3.74 5.35 -14.88
CA ILE A 53 3.01 5.79 -13.70
C ILE A 53 3.56 5.12 -12.44
N LYS A 54 3.54 5.85 -11.32
CA LYS A 54 3.85 5.29 -10.00
C LYS A 54 2.69 4.41 -9.54
N LYS A 55 2.98 3.15 -9.20
CA LYS A 55 2.03 2.21 -8.61
C LYS A 55 2.53 1.77 -7.25
N ALA A 56 1.77 2.12 -6.21
CA ALA A 56 2.03 1.63 -4.86
C ALA A 56 1.53 0.20 -4.71
N ASN A 57 2.33 -0.62 -4.04
CA ASN A 57 2.01 -1.99 -3.66
C ASN A 57 2.26 -2.18 -2.17
N VAL A 58 1.55 -3.15 -1.59
CA VAL A 58 1.79 -3.60 -0.21
C VAL A 58 1.77 -5.11 -0.15
N LYS A 59 2.76 -5.68 0.54
CA LYS A 59 2.84 -7.09 0.89
C LYS A 59 2.58 -7.23 2.39
N LYS A 60 1.64 -8.10 2.77
CA LYS A 60 1.37 -8.39 4.18
C LYS A 60 2.45 -9.34 4.69
N GLN A 61 3.11 -8.97 5.77
CA GLN A 61 4.12 -9.82 6.42
C GLN A 61 3.48 -10.69 7.50
N GLY A 62 2.53 -10.13 8.26
CA GLY A 62 1.89 -10.88 9.33
C GLY A 62 1.02 -10.01 10.22
N ILE A 63 0.71 -10.56 11.39
CA ILE A 63 0.06 -9.86 12.49
C ILE A 63 0.88 -10.15 13.74
N GLU A 64 1.29 -9.09 14.43
CA GLU A 64 1.94 -9.16 15.73
C GLU A 64 0.90 -8.93 16.85
N HIS A 65 1.23 -9.43 18.04
CA HIS A 65 0.40 -9.27 19.24
C HIS A 65 1.13 -8.40 20.28
N LEU A 66 0.40 -7.43 20.85
CA LEU A 66 0.83 -6.52 21.92
C LEU A 66 0.57 -7.09 23.31
#